data_AF-A0A3M4KNH2-F1
#
_entry.id   AF-A0A3M4KNH2-F1
#
_cell.length_a   1.000
_cell.length_b   1.000
_cell.length_c   1.000
_cell.angle_alpha   90.00
_cell.angle_beta   90.00
_cell.angle_gamma   90.00
#
_symmetry.space_group_name_H-M   'P 1'
#
loop_
_entity.id
_entity.type
_entity.pdbx_description
1 polymer ?
#
loop_
_entity_poly.entity_id
_entity_poly.type
_entity_poly.pdbx_seq_one_letter_code
_entity_poly.pdbx_strand_id
1 'polypeptide(L)'
;GAFAKARINQYTGKPTPAGTLEMIAAELFSKLKISIAPSTLVAEYNSGKSTQIPMGTVVNTGSRRISRKVIVGSNAVVYENSVRAAAG
;
A
#
# COMPACT_ATOMS: atom_id res chain seq x y z
N GLY A 1 -10.62 -12.72 5.24
CA GLY A 1 -10.30 -11.29 5.07
C GLY A 1 -9.27 -10.89 6.10
N ALA A 2 -8.90 -9.61 6.16
CA ALA A 2 -8.10 -9.05 7.25
C ALA A 2 -8.97 -8.08 8.07
N PHE A 3 -8.65 -7.93 9.34
CA PHE A 3 -9.32 -6.96 10.22
C PHE A 3 -8.36 -5.83 10.56
N ALA A 4 -8.87 -4.61 10.55
CA ALA A 4 -8.15 -3.41 10.97
C ALA A 4 -8.93 -2.74 12.11
N LYS A 5 -8.22 -2.09 13.03
CA LYS A 5 -8.86 -1.30 14.09
C LYS A 5 -9.64 -0.14 13.44
N ALA A 6 -10.85 0.09 13.92
CA ALA A 6 -11.73 1.16 13.48
C ALA A 6 -12.02 2.13 14.62
N ARG A 7 -12.35 3.37 14.25
CA ARG A 7 -12.84 4.43 15.13
C ARG A 7 -14.11 5.03 14.55
N ILE A 8 -14.95 5.62 15.41
CA ILE A 8 -16.10 6.38 14.91
C ILE A 8 -15.60 7.64 14.23
N ASN A 9 -16.03 7.87 13.00
CA ASN A 9 -15.74 9.09 12.27
C ASN A 9 -16.64 10.21 12.79
N GLN A 10 -16.03 11.29 13.29
CA GLN A 10 -16.74 12.43 13.87
C GLN A 10 -17.67 13.15 12.87
N TYR A 11 -17.38 13.09 11.57
CA TYR A 11 -18.16 13.78 10.54
C TYR A 11 -19.34 12.95 10.04
N THR A 12 -19.19 11.62 9.99
CA THR A 12 -20.21 10.73 9.39
C THR A 12 -20.95 9.87 10.42
N GLY A 13 -20.46 9.79 11.66
CA GLY A 13 -20.98 8.92 12.71
C GLY A 13 -20.74 7.43 12.48
N LYS A 14 -20.09 7.04 11.38
CA LYS A 14 -19.88 5.64 10.97
C LYS A 14 -18.48 5.15 11.35
N PRO A 15 -18.29 3.84 11.64
CA PRO A 15 -16.96 3.27 11.80
C PRO A 15 -16.09 3.49 10.56
N THR A 16 -14.88 3.99 10.74
CA THR A 16 -13.86 4.17 9.71
C THR A 16 -12.53 3.62 10.25
N PRO A 17 -11.65 3.05 9.41
CA PRO A 17 -10.37 2.56 9.89
C PRO A 17 -9.57 3.65 10.63
N ALA A 18 -8.88 3.24 11.69
CA ALA A 18 -8.18 4.15 12.58
C ALA A 18 -6.87 4.69 11.96
N GLY A 19 -6.32 4.00 10.95
CA GLY A 19 -5.11 4.40 10.23
C GLY A 19 -5.35 4.56 8.73
N THR A 20 -4.35 5.10 8.03
CA THR A 20 -4.37 5.20 6.55
C THR A 20 -4.25 3.81 5.91
N LEU A 21 -4.56 3.72 4.62
CA LEU A 21 -4.45 2.45 3.90
C LEU A 21 -3.00 1.93 3.88
N GLU A 22 -2.02 2.82 3.80
CA GLU A 22 -0.58 2.51 3.85
C GLU A 22 -0.21 1.85 5.17
N MET A 23 -0.64 2.42 6.30
CA MET A 23 -0.35 1.87 7.63
C MET A 23 -0.99 0.49 7.81
N ILE A 24 -2.25 0.35 7.40
CA ILE A 24 -2.97 -0.92 7.47
C ILE A 24 -2.32 -1.97 6.56
N ALA A 25 -1.90 -1.57 5.36
CA ALA A 25 -1.21 -2.45 4.43
C ALA A 25 0.15 -2.89 5.00
N ALA A 26 0.95 -1.98 5.54
CA ALA A 26 2.22 -2.31 6.18
C ALA A 26 2.05 -3.29 7.34
N GLU A 27 1.07 -3.05 8.22
CA GLU A 27 0.76 -3.97 9.32
C GLU A 27 0.31 -5.34 8.80
N LEU A 28 -0.56 -5.36 7.78
CA LEU A 28 -1.05 -6.59 7.16
C LEU A 28 0.09 -7.41 6.55
N PHE A 29 0.97 -6.79 5.76
CA PHE A 29 2.08 -7.49 5.11
C PHE A 29 3.11 -7.98 6.13
N SER A 30 3.37 -7.20 7.19
CA SER A 30 4.20 -7.64 8.32
C SER A 30 3.63 -8.89 8.99
N LYS A 31 2.33 -8.91 9.32
CA LYS A 31 1.65 -10.09 9.91
C LYS A 31 1.66 -11.31 8.98
N LEU A 32 1.58 -11.10 7.67
CA LEU A 32 1.65 -12.16 6.66
C LEU A 32 3.09 -12.58 6.34
N LYS A 33 4.10 -11.99 6.98
CA LYS A 33 5.53 -12.22 6.70
C LYS A 33 5.86 -12.02 5.22
N ILE A 34 5.29 -10.98 4.63
CA ILE A 34 5.54 -10.56 3.26
C ILE A 34 6.40 -9.31 3.32
N SER A 35 7.62 -9.41 2.79
CA SER A 35 8.47 -8.22 2.63
C SER A 35 7.91 -7.33 1.53
N ILE A 36 7.77 -6.05 1.83
CA ILE A 36 7.40 -5.01 0.88
C ILE A 36 8.41 -3.88 0.98
N ALA A 37 8.63 -3.19 -0.13
CA ALA A 37 9.48 -2.00 -0.20
C ALA A 37 8.66 -0.78 -0.67
N PRO A 38 9.18 0.44 -0.49
CA PRO A 38 8.63 1.62 -1.15
C PRO A 38 8.50 1.40 -2.66
N SER A 39 7.49 2.01 -3.28
CA SER A 39 7.37 1.99 -4.74
C SER A 39 8.54 2.69 -5.41
N THR A 40 8.72 2.43 -6.69
CA THR A 40 9.80 3.00 -7.51
C THR A 40 9.71 4.53 -7.50
N LEU A 41 8.50 5.08 -7.66
CA LEU A 41 8.26 6.53 -7.61
C LEU A 41 8.58 7.12 -6.22
N VAL A 42 8.23 6.42 -5.14
CA VAL A 42 8.59 6.86 -3.78
C VAL A 42 10.10 6.83 -3.58
N ALA A 43 10.79 5.81 -4.09
CA ALA A 43 12.24 5.71 -4.02
C ALA A 43 12.94 6.81 -4.83
N GLU A 44 12.44 7.14 -6.04
CA GLU A 44 12.96 8.23 -6.87
C GLU A 44 12.76 9.60 -6.23
N TYR A 45 11.57 9.85 -5.67
CA TYR A 45 11.29 11.07 -4.93
C TYR A 45 12.20 11.21 -3.71
N ASN A 46 12.30 10.17 -2.88
CA ASN A 46 13.13 10.18 -1.67
C ASN A 46 14.63 10.32 -1.97
N SER A 47 15.09 9.85 -3.14
CA SER A 47 16.49 9.98 -3.58
C SER A 47 16.79 11.28 -4.31
N GLY A 48 15.80 12.16 -4.49
CA GLY A 48 15.95 13.42 -5.23
C GLY A 48 16.10 13.25 -6.74
N LYS A 49 15.87 12.04 -7.28
CA LYS A 49 15.89 11.76 -8.73
C LYS A 49 14.64 12.27 -9.44
N SER A 50 13.55 12.45 -8.70
CA SER A 50 12.30 13.01 -9.19
C SER A 50 11.78 14.06 -8.23
N THR A 51 11.18 15.11 -8.77
CA THR A 51 10.42 16.10 -8.00
C THR A 51 8.92 15.81 -8.00
N GLN A 52 8.48 14.77 -8.72
CA GLN A 52 7.08 14.38 -8.76
C GLN A 52 6.69 13.75 -7.42
N ILE A 53 5.68 14.32 -6.78
CA ILE A 53 5.14 13.79 -5.53
C ILE A 53 4.39 12.48 -5.87
N PRO A 54 4.79 11.34 -5.30
CA PRO A 54 4.15 10.06 -5.57
C PRO A 54 2.71 10.05 -5.03
N MET A 55 1.77 9.62 -5.87
CA MET A 55 0.34 9.60 -5.54
C MET A 55 -0.17 8.16 -5.39
N GLY A 56 -1.10 7.97 -4.45
CA GLY A 56 -1.76 6.69 -4.21
C GLY A 56 -0.93 5.68 -3.40
N THR A 57 -1.57 4.56 -3.05
CA THR A 57 -0.99 3.51 -2.20
C THR A 57 -0.35 2.41 -3.06
N VAL A 58 0.86 2.66 -3.58
CA VAL A 58 1.63 1.67 -4.36
C VAL A 58 2.74 1.08 -3.49
N VAL A 59 2.88 -0.24 -3.48
CA VAL A 59 3.97 -0.95 -2.77
C VAL A 59 4.69 -1.90 -3.70
N ASN A 60 6.01 -2.04 -3.49
CA ASN A 60 6.83 -2.97 -4.24
C ASN A 60 6.87 -4.33 -3.52
N THR A 61 6.51 -5.41 -4.23
CA THR A 61 6.47 -6.78 -3.69
C THR A 61 7.67 -7.63 -4.10
N GLY A 62 8.71 -7.01 -4.67
CA GLY A 62 9.92 -7.67 -5.18
C GLY A 62 9.58 -8.69 -6.27
N SER A 63 10.07 -9.93 -6.11
CA SER A 63 9.76 -11.04 -7.00
C SER A 63 8.46 -11.78 -6.66
N ARG A 64 7.79 -11.43 -5.55
CA ARG A 64 6.59 -12.13 -5.10
C ARG A 64 5.34 -11.57 -5.79
N ARG A 65 4.58 -12.45 -6.45
CA ARG A 65 3.27 -12.10 -7.00
C ARG A 65 2.19 -12.11 -5.92
N ILE A 66 1.41 -11.04 -5.84
CA ILE A 66 0.22 -10.96 -4.97
C ILE A 66 -1.03 -10.80 -5.85
N SER A 67 -1.95 -11.77 -5.75
CA SER A 67 -3.20 -11.78 -6.52
C SER A 67 -4.39 -11.22 -5.75
N ARG A 68 -4.36 -11.26 -4.42
CA ARG A 68 -5.45 -10.75 -3.58
C ARG A 68 -5.40 -9.24 -3.45
N LYS A 69 -6.56 -8.61 -3.65
CA LYS A 69 -6.73 -7.16 -3.47
C LYS A 69 -6.84 -6.82 -1.99
N VAL A 70 -6.16 -5.75 -1.58
CA VAL A 70 -6.32 -5.12 -0.26
C VAL A 70 -7.04 -3.80 -0.50
N ILE A 71 -8.26 -3.69 0.02
CA ILE A 71 -9.20 -2.60 -0.27
C ILE A 71 -9.83 -2.09 1.03
N VAL A 72 -9.95 -0.77 1.13
CA VAL A 72 -10.69 -0.08 2.19
C VAL A 72 -11.56 0.99 1.53
N GLY A 73 -12.89 0.83 1.59
CA GLY A 73 -13.80 1.70 0.85
C GLY A 73 -13.52 1.64 -0.66
N SER A 74 -13.27 2.79 -1.28
CA SER A 74 -12.89 2.92 -2.69
C SER A 74 -11.38 2.83 -2.94
N ASN A 75 -10.56 2.82 -1.89
CA ASN A 75 -9.11 2.87 -2.01
C ASN A 75 -8.53 1.46 -2.00
N ALA A 76 -7.57 1.20 -2.90
CA ALA A 76 -6.94 -0.11 -3.04
C ALA A 76 -5.42 0.04 -3.06
N VAL A 77 -4.74 -0.97 -2.50
CA VAL A 77 -3.28 -1.09 -2.62
C VAL A 77 -2.95 -1.61 -4.01
N VAL A 78 -2.05 -0.92 -4.69
CA VAL A 78 -1.49 -1.34 -5.99
C VAL A 78 -0.12 -1.99 -5.75
N TYR A 79 0.14 -3.07 -6.47
CA TYR A 79 1.39 -3.80 -6.38
C TYR A 79 2.21 -3.58 -7.64
N GLU A 80 3.45 -3.11 -7.47
CA GLU A 80 4.50 -3.24 -8.48
C GLU A 80 5.41 -4.42 -8.11
N ASN A 81 6.00 -5.06 -9.12
CA ASN A 81 6.91 -6.17 -8.90
C ASN A 81 8.01 -6.21 -9.97
N SER A 82 9.15 -6.80 -9.61
CA SER A 82 10.30 -6.97 -10.50
C SER A 82 10.03 -7.96 -11.63
N VAL A 83 9.01 -8.81 -11.48
CA VAL A 83 8.62 -9.80 -12.50
C VAL A 83 8.10 -9.11 -13.78
N ARG A 84 7.44 -7.96 -13.65
CA ARG A 84 6.95 -7.17 -14.79
C ARG A 84 7.96 -6.17 -15.35
N ALA A 85 8.92 -5.71 -14.55
CA ALA A 85 9.91 -4.72 -14.99
C ALA A 85 10.96 -5.29 -15.95
N ALA A 86 11.26 -6.59 -15.88
CA ALA A 86 12.26 -7.25 -16.73
C ALA A 86 11.71 -7.75 -18.09
N ALA A 87 10.44 -7.47 -18.41
CA ALA A 87 9.76 -7.93 -19.63
C ALA A 87 9.50 -6.80 -20.64
N GLY A 88 10.21 -5.67 -20.50
CA GLY A 88 10.15 -4.50 -21.39
C GLY A 88 11.49 -4.22 -22.03
#